data_AF-A0A4R6HA94-F1
#
_entry.id   AF-A0A4R6HA94-F1
#
_cell.length_a   1.000
_cell.length_b   1.000
_cell.length_c   1.000
_cell.angle_alpha   90.00
_cell.angle_beta   90.00
_cell.angle_gamma   90.00
#
_symmetry.space_group_name_H-M   'P 1'
#
loop_
_entity.id
_entity.type
_entity.pdbx_description
1 polymer ?
#
loop_
_entity_poly.entity_id
_entity_poly.type
_entity_poly.pdbx_seq_one_letter_code
_entity_poly.pdbx_strand_id
1 'polypeptide(L)'
;MTQQEFIDKISQQYQKSGDLLEGNGGYDILRGTAHTVSGYMEDVFALYMASRINSNTYQYLVDKLISYRGEKGDKAIRFKPDLAILDKSVLMHYFDLKTNLGWIRDLKSFLKEKDELIQKIKGGKAWISFPYVNSDNPEIVQDILISERLKYKIVVYDGWNISRNQLAENISFASTLDNVELFVLKLWNESTKEFTINQKAFDALY
;
A
#
# COMPACT_ATOMS: atom_id res chain seq x y z
N MET A 1 15.34 5.43 7.35
CA MET A 1 15.40 4.05 6.80
C MET A 1 15.83 4.14 5.35
N THR A 2 16.87 3.40 4.97
CA THR A 2 17.29 3.27 3.56
C THR A 2 16.39 2.28 2.82
N GLN A 3 16.48 2.26 1.49
CA GLN A 3 15.74 1.29 0.68
C GLN A 3 16.18 -0.14 0.98
N GLN A 4 17.49 -0.38 1.13
CA GLN A 4 18.02 -1.69 1.50
C GLN A 4 17.51 -2.14 2.87
N GLU A 5 17.53 -1.25 3.88
CA GLU A 5 17.01 -1.57 5.22
C GLU A 5 15.52 -1.93 5.20
N PHE A 6 14.72 -1.24 4.38
CA PHE A 6 13.31 -1.58 4.17
C PHE A 6 13.17 -3.00 3.61
N ILE A 7 13.88 -3.31 2.52
CA ILE A 7 13.84 -4.62 1.85
C ILE A 7 14.33 -5.74 2.77
N ASP A 8 15.37 -5.50 3.55
CA ASP A 8 15.95 -6.47 4.48
C ASP A 8 14.96 -6.82 5.59
N LYS A 9 14.28 -5.82 6.18
CA LYS A 9 13.26 -6.05 7.21
C LYS A 9 12.12 -6.92 6.69
N ILE A 10 11.60 -6.64 5.50
CA ILE A 10 10.53 -7.45 4.90
C ILE A 10 11.03 -8.87 4.59
N SER A 11 12.23 -9.00 4.03
CA SER A 11 12.81 -10.31 3.69
C SER A 11 13.04 -11.19 4.92
N GLN A 12 13.53 -10.60 6.01
CA GLN A 12 13.67 -11.31 7.30
C GLN A 12 12.32 -11.77 7.84
N GLN A 13 11.27 -10.94 7.72
CA GLN A 13 9.93 -11.34 8.14
C GLN A 13 9.37 -12.48 7.29
N TYR A 14 9.63 -12.47 5.97
CA TYR A 14 9.28 -13.59 5.10
C TYR A 14 9.93 -14.90 5.52
N GLN A 15 11.22 -14.88 5.87
CA GLN A 15 11.90 -16.08 6.35
C GLN A 15 11.23 -16.66 7.61
N LYS A 16 10.97 -15.80 8.60
CA LYS A 16 10.28 -16.20 9.85
C LYS A 16 8.86 -16.69 9.60
N SER A 17 8.18 -16.12 8.61
CA SER A 17 6.80 -16.50 8.28
C SER A 17 6.70 -17.92 7.69
N GLY A 18 7.81 -18.53 7.27
CA GLY A 18 7.87 -19.93 6.84
C GLY A 18 7.82 -20.94 8.00
N ASP A 19 8.08 -20.49 9.23
CA ASP A 19 8.12 -21.35 10.41
C ASP A 19 6.71 -21.64 10.97
N LEU A 20 6.58 -22.72 11.74
CA LEU A 20 5.39 -22.98 12.55
C LEU A 20 5.42 -22.07 13.80
N LEU A 21 4.36 -21.30 14.04
CA LEU A 21 4.30 -20.36 15.19
C LEU A 21 4.52 -21.05 16.54
N GLU A 22 4.00 -22.27 16.70
CA GLU A 22 4.06 -23.05 17.94
C GLU A 22 5.10 -24.18 17.85
N GLY A 23 5.95 -24.17 16.81
CA GLY A 23 6.82 -25.29 16.48
C GLY A 23 6.04 -26.53 16.04
N ASN A 24 6.74 -27.67 15.95
CA ASN A 24 6.13 -28.95 15.54
C ASN A 24 5.74 -29.86 16.71
N GLY A 25 6.03 -29.48 17.96
CA GLY A 25 5.71 -30.28 19.14
C GLY A 25 6.34 -31.68 19.17
N GLY A 26 7.39 -31.93 18.39
CA GLY A 26 7.99 -33.26 18.23
C GLY A 26 7.32 -34.15 17.16
N TYR A 27 6.34 -33.63 16.42
CA TYR A 27 5.66 -34.32 15.33
C TYR A 27 6.23 -33.96 13.94
N ASP A 28 5.93 -34.77 12.93
CA ASP A 28 6.28 -34.49 11.51
C ASP A 28 5.26 -33.53 10.89
N ILE A 29 5.35 -32.25 11.27
CA ILE A 29 4.49 -31.18 10.77
C ILE A 29 5.32 -30.28 9.87
N LEU A 30 4.89 -30.14 8.62
CA LEU A 30 5.47 -29.25 7.63
C LEU A 30 4.47 -28.17 7.22
N ARG A 31 4.95 -26.94 7.06
CA ARG A 31 4.16 -25.82 6.57
C ARG A 31 4.26 -25.74 5.04
N GLY A 32 3.12 -25.77 4.36
CA GLY A 32 3.08 -25.64 2.89
C GLY A 32 3.16 -24.21 2.38
N THR A 33 2.70 -23.21 3.16
CA THR A 33 2.69 -21.79 2.74
C THR A 33 3.04 -20.91 3.92
N ALA A 34 3.77 -19.83 3.69
CA ALA A 34 4.16 -18.87 4.72
C ALA A 34 2.95 -18.15 5.37
N HIS A 35 3.12 -17.66 6.60
CA HIS A 35 2.18 -16.77 7.27
C HIS A 35 2.07 -15.41 6.53
N THR A 36 0.95 -14.71 6.72
CA THR A 36 0.71 -13.41 6.11
C THR A 36 1.73 -12.37 6.61
N VAL A 37 2.36 -11.66 5.67
CA VAL A 37 3.38 -10.61 5.95
C VAL A 37 2.82 -9.19 5.72
N SER A 38 1.61 -9.04 5.16
CA SER A 38 1.07 -7.75 4.70
C SER A 38 1.03 -6.67 5.80
N GLY A 39 0.47 -6.97 6.98
CA GLY A 39 0.38 -5.99 8.06
C GLY A 39 1.75 -5.49 8.54
N TYR A 40 2.74 -6.40 8.65
CA TYR A 40 4.11 -6.01 8.98
C TYR A 40 4.72 -5.12 7.89
N MET A 41 4.43 -5.43 6.62
CA MET A 41 4.88 -4.63 5.49
C MET A 41 4.27 -3.22 5.50
N GLU A 42 2.99 -3.09 5.85
CA GLU A 42 2.28 -1.81 6.01
C GLU A 42 2.96 -0.92 7.06
N ASP A 43 3.22 -1.47 8.26
CA ASP A 43 3.89 -0.76 9.35
C ASP A 43 5.31 -0.29 8.97
N VAL A 44 6.09 -1.20 8.39
CA VAL A 44 7.48 -0.91 7.98
C VAL A 44 7.51 0.09 6.82
N PHE A 45 6.55 0.03 5.90
CA PHE A 45 6.42 0.98 4.79
C PHE A 45 6.05 2.38 5.30
N ALA A 46 5.14 2.49 6.27
CA ALA A 46 4.82 3.75 6.92
C ALA A 46 6.05 4.39 7.56
N LEU A 47 6.84 3.60 8.30
CA LEU A 47 8.10 4.08 8.89
C LEU A 47 9.13 4.47 7.83
N TYR A 48 9.24 3.71 6.75
CA TYR A 48 10.10 4.06 5.62
C TYR A 48 9.72 5.43 5.05
N MET A 49 8.45 5.61 4.66
CA MET A 49 7.95 6.87 4.07
C MET A 49 8.15 8.05 5.02
N ALA A 50 7.81 7.88 6.30
CA ALA A 50 8.02 8.92 7.31
C ALA A 50 9.49 9.33 7.44
N SER A 51 10.41 8.37 7.41
CA SER A 51 11.84 8.64 7.48
C SER A 51 12.42 9.29 6.22
N ARG A 52 11.79 9.09 5.05
CA ARG A 52 12.22 9.68 3.77
C ARG A 52 11.72 11.10 3.61
N ILE A 53 10.45 11.34 3.93
CA ILE A 53 9.85 12.68 3.90
C ILE A 53 10.44 13.55 5.02
N ASN A 54 10.80 12.93 6.15
CA ASN A 54 11.51 13.56 7.27
C ASN A 54 10.81 14.84 7.78
N SER A 55 9.50 14.77 7.95
CA SER A 55 8.71 15.85 8.55
C SER A 55 7.72 15.27 9.57
N ASN A 56 7.66 15.93 10.72
CA ASN A 56 6.75 15.62 11.82
C ASN A 56 5.38 16.33 11.69
N THR A 57 5.17 17.11 10.63
CA THR A 57 3.90 17.81 10.39
C THR A 57 2.88 16.93 9.68
N TYR A 58 3.34 15.87 9.01
CA TYR A 58 2.47 14.91 8.35
C TYR A 58 1.90 13.89 9.33
N GLN A 59 0.65 13.52 9.12
CA GLN A 59 0.00 12.42 9.83
C GLN A 59 -0.01 11.19 8.92
N TYR A 60 0.50 10.07 9.43
CA TYR A 60 0.57 8.79 8.74
C TYR A 60 -0.49 7.86 9.31
N LEU A 61 -1.40 7.38 8.46
CA LEU A 61 -2.51 6.52 8.86
C LEU A 61 -2.36 5.17 8.18
N VAL A 62 -2.03 4.15 8.97
CA VAL A 62 -1.86 2.77 8.51
C VAL A 62 -3.19 2.04 8.58
N ASP A 63 -3.54 1.32 7.50
CA ASP A 63 -4.76 0.53 7.34
C ASP A 63 -6.06 1.24 7.79
N LYS A 64 -6.18 2.54 7.50
CA LYS A 64 -7.26 3.37 8.06
C LYS A 64 -8.40 3.58 7.07
N LEU A 65 -9.62 3.23 7.48
CA LEU A 65 -10.82 3.48 6.69
C LEU A 65 -11.14 4.99 6.61
N ILE A 66 -11.35 5.47 5.39
CA ILE A 66 -11.75 6.84 5.08
C ILE A 66 -13.12 6.81 4.41
N SER A 67 -14.00 7.70 4.83
CA SER A 67 -15.35 7.83 4.29
C SER A 67 -15.50 9.13 3.52
N TYR A 68 -16.04 9.03 2.31
CA TYR A 68 -16.35 10.16 1.45
C TYR A 68 -17.84 10.15 1.10
N ARG A 69 -18.43 11.34 1.00
CA ARG A 69 -19.77 11.51 0.46
C ARG A 69 -19.74 12.69 -0.49
N GLY A 70 -20.18 12.46 -1.73
CA GLY A 70 -20.31 13.50 -2.74
C GLY A 70 -21.47 14.42 -2.38
N GLU A 71 -22.67 14.11 -2.86
CA GLU A 71 -23.84 14.94 -2.59
C GLU A 71 -24.62 14.49 -1.36
N LYS A 72 -25.43 15.40 -0.82
CA LYS A 72 -26.29 15.11 0.32
C LYS A 72 -27.40 14.14 -0.11
N GLY A 73 -27.28 12.89 0.32
CA GLY A 73 -28.21 11.81 -0.05
C GLY A 73 -27.50 10.60 -0.64
N ASP A 74 -26.28 10.79 -1.15
CA ASP A 74 -25.47 9.70 -1.67
C ASP A 74 -25.06 8.73 -0.57
N LYS A 75 -25.02 7.44 -0.94
CA LYS A 75 -24.37 6.42 -0.13
C LYS A 75 -22.89 6.77 0.00
N ALA A 76 -22.41 6.80 1.24
CA ALA A 76 -21.00 7.08 1.49
C ALA A 76 -20.11 6.01 0.83
N ILE A 77 -19.10 6.48 0.10
CA ILE A 77 -18.02 5.64 -0.43
C ILE A 77 -17.02 5.46 0.69
N ARG A 78 -16.58 4.22 0.90
CA ARG A 78 -15.56 3.88 1.88
C ARG A 78 -14.38 3.31 1.14
N PHE A 79 -13.19 3.79 1.46
CA PHE A 79 -11.94 3.30 0.92
C PHE A 79 -10.91 3.19 2.05
N LYS A 80 -9.99 2.24 1.90
CA LYS A 80 -9.01 1.90 2.92
C LYS A 80 -7.64 1.82 2.24
N PRO A 81 -6.84 2.89 2.31
CA PRO A 81 -5.43 2.81 1.95
C PRO A 81 -4.68 1.97 2.98
N ASP A 82 -3.66 1.26 2.52
CA ASP A 82 -2.69 0.57 3.37
C ASP A 82 -1.82 1.62 4.10
N LEU A 83 -1.53 2.74 3.42
CA LEU A 83 -0.99 3.95 4.03
C LEU A 83 -1.61 5.21 3.42
N ALA A 84 -2.20 6.04 4.26
CA ALA A 84 -2.56 7.43 3.94
C ALA A 84 -1.57 8.40 4.60
N ILE A 85 -1.20 9.45 3.87
CA ILE A 85 -0.39 10.55 4.39
C ILE A 85 -1.18 11.85 4.27
N LEU A 86 -1.40 12.52 5.40
CA LEU A 86 -2.13 13.78 5.49
C LEU A 86 -1.19 14.93 5.83
N ASP A 87 -1.36 16.06 5.16
CA ASP A 87 -0.76 17.35 5.52
C ASP A 87 -1.84 18.31 5.99
N LYS A 88 -1.83 18.72 7.26
CA LYS A 88 -2.84 19.63 7.84
C LYS A 88 -4.28 19.23 7.45
N SER A 89 -4.61 17.95 7.62
CA SER A 89 -5.90 17.34 7.25
C SER A 89 -6.22 17.28 5.75
N VAL A 90 -5.24 17.46 4.86
CA VAL A 90 -5.37 17.18 3.42
C VAL A 90 -4.76 15.83 3.11
N LEU A 91 -5.53 14.89 2.57
CA LEU A 91 -5.04 13.60 2.09
C LEU A 91 -4.19 13.80 0.82
N MET A 92 -2.87 13.65 0.97
CA MET A 92 -1.89 13.90 -0.08
C MET A 92 -1.43 12.62 -0.78
N HIS A 93 -1.33 11.52 -0.05
CA HIS A 93 -0.91 10.23 -0.60
C HIS A 93 -1.88 9.11 -0.20
N TYR A 94 -2.25 8.28 -1.17
CA TYR A 94 -2.96 7.01 -1.00
C TYR A 94 -2.05 5.91 -1.52
N PHE A 95 -1.52 5.07 -0.62
CA PHE A 95 -0.78 3.87 -1.00
C PHE A 95 -1.58 2.60 -0.75
N ASP A 96 -1.46 1.66 -1.68
CA ASP A 96 -1.98 0.29 -1.62
C ASP A 96 -0.82 -0.68 -1.88
N LEU A 97 -0.44 -1.44 -0.87
CA LEU A 97 0.72 -2.33 -0.90
C LEU A 97 0.30 -3.72 -1.37
N LYS A 98 1.15 -4.33 -2.18
CA LYS A 98 0.99 -5.70 -2.65
C LYS A 98 2.31 -6.43 -2.52
N THR A 99 2.27 -7.65 -2.02
CA THR A 99 3.48 -8.45 -1.83
C THR A 99 4.08 -8.90 -3.16
N ASN A 100 3.22 -9.26 -4.12
CA ASN A 100 3.59 -9.59 -5.49
C ASN A 100 2.45 -9.25 -6.46
N LEU A 101 2.52 -9.65 -7.75
CA LEU A 101 1.52 -9.31 -8.77
C LEU A 101 0.43 -10.37 -9.01
N GLY A 102 0.64 -11.60 -8.58
CA GLY A 102 -0.32 -12.71 -8.69
C GLY A 102 -1.55 -12.62 -7.79
N TRP A 103 -1.72 -11.52 -7.05
CA TRP A 103 -2.91 -11.28 -6.21
C TRP A 103 -4.18 -10.99 -7.02
N ILE A 104 -4.06 -10.53 -8.28
CA ILE A 104 -5.21 -10.21 -9.13
C ILE A 104 -5.06 -10.76 -10.55
N ARG A 105 -6.14 -11.36 -11.06
CA ARG A 105 -6.16 -11.94 -12.42
C ARG A 105 -6.34 -10.86 -13.49
N ASP A 106 -7.22 -9.89 -13.24
CA ASP A 106 -7.49 -8.78 -14.15
C ASP A 106 -7.06 -7.45 -13.52
N LEU A 107 -5.75 -7.19 -13.58
CA LEU A 107 -5.19 -5.94 -13.08
C LEU A 107 -5.73 -4.73 -13.84
N LYS A 108 -6.00 -4.85 -15.15
CA LYS A 108 -6.41 -3.69 -15.97
C LYS A 108 -7.77 -3.16 -15.53
N SER A 109 -8.75 -4.04 -15.32
CA SER A 109 -10.06 -3.64 -14.81
C SER A 109 -9.96 -3.04 -13.40
N PHE A 110 -9.17 -3.65 -12.52
CA PHE A 110 -8.92 -3.09 -11.19
C PHE A 110 -8.33 -1.68 -11.24
N LEU A 111 -7.32 -1.44 -12.07
CA LEU A 111 -6.69 -0.13 -12.19
C LEU A 111 -7.68 0.92 -12.72
N LYS A 112 -8.58 0.56 -13.65
CA LYS A 112 -9.66 1.45 -14.11
C LYS A 112 -10.62 1.81 -12.98
N GLU A 113 -11.07 0.82 -12.20
CA GLU A 113 -11.94 1.08 -11.05
C GLU A 113 -11.28 2.03 -10.03
N LYS A 114 -9.96 1.93 -9.85
CA LYS A 114 -9.21 2.85 -8.97
C LYS A 114 -9.06 4.23 -9.57
N ASP A 115 -8.81 4.33 -10.87
CA ASP A 115 -8.76 5.61 -11.57
C ASP A 115 -10.09 6.36 -11.45
N GLU A 116 -11.20 5.68 -11.72
CA GLU A 116 -12.56 6.22 -11.59
C GLU A 116 -12.90 6.61 -10.14
N LEU A 117 -12.47 5.79 -9.17
CA LEU A 117 -12.63 6.11 -7.75
C LEU A 117 -11.92 7.42 -7.41
N ILE A 118 -10.64 7.56 -7.76
CA ILE A 118 -9.88 8.78 -7.45
C ILE A 118 -10.48 9.99 -8.16
N GLN A 119 -10.84 9.85 -9.44
CA GLN A 119 -11.50 10.89 -10.21
C GLN A 119 -12.79 11.39 -9.53
N LYS A 120 -13.53 10.49 -8.87
CA LYS A 120 -14.76 10.83 -8.14
C LYS A 120 -14.51 11.54 -6.81
N ILE A 121 -13.46 11.17 -6.07
CA ILE A 121 -13.27 11.64 -4.69
C ILE A 121 -12.31 12.83 -4.56
N LYS A 122 -11.42 13.07 -5.53
CA LYS A 122 -10.43 14.16 -5.46
C LYS A 122 -11.11 15.53 -5.35
N GLY A 123 -10.51 16.43 -4.58
CA GLY A 123 -11.10 17.73 -4.23
C GLY A 123 -12.23 17.67 -3.19
N GLY A 124 -12.72 16.46 -2.87
CA GLY A 124 -13.86 16.23 -2.01
C GLY A 124 -13.56 16.35 -0.52
N LYS A 125 -14.60 16.61 0.28
CA LYS A 125 -14.55 16.51 1.75
C LYS A 125 -14.80 15.07 2.17
N ALA A 126 -14.01 14.58 3.10
CA ALA A 126 -14.11 13.23 3.66
C ALA A 126 -13.92 13.28 5.17
N TRP A 127 -14.17 12.16 5.84
CA TRP A 127 -13.95 12.04 7.28
C TRP A 127 -13.35 10.70 7.66
N ILE A 128 -12.67 10.69 8.80
CA ILE A 128 -12.04 9.52 9.40
C ILE A 128 -12.62 9.36 10.80
N SER A 129 -13.24 8.22 11.07
CA SER A 129 -13.71 7.86 12.41
C SER A 129 -12.65 7.07 13.15
N PHE A 130 -12.21 7.56 14.30
CA PHE A 130 -11.36 6.83 15.25
C PHE A 130 -12.27 6.20 16.30
N PRO A 131 -12.27 4.85 16.42
CA PRO A 131 -13.23 4.16 17.26
C PRO A 131 -13.07 4.58 18.73
N TYR A 132 -14.20 4.64 19.42
CA TYR A 132 -14.23 4.72 20.87
C TYR A 132 -13.47 3.53 21.47
N VAL A 133 -12.51 3.79 22.35
CA VAL A 133 -11.79 2.73 23.08
C VAL A 133 -12.28 2.66 24.52
N ASN A 134 -12.40 3.80 25.19
CA ASN A 134 -12.89 3.94 26.56
C ASN A 134 -13.30 5.39 26.84
N SER A 135 -13.75 5.69 28.07
CA SER A 135 -14.22 7.03 28.45
C SER A 135 -13.16 8.12 28.27
N ASP A 136 -11.88 7.74 28.34
CA ASP A 136 -10.74 8.63 28.18
C ASP A 136 -10.30 8.78 26.71
N ASN A 137 -10.80 7.91 25.82
CA ASN A 137 -10.57 7.91 24.37
C ASN A 137 -11.92 7.78 23.65
N PRO A 138 -12.73 8.86 23.64
CA PRO A 138 -14.01 8.88 22.97
C PRO A 138 -13.86 8.70 21.45
N GLU A 139 -14.96 8.39 20.75
CA GLU A 139 -14.95 8.39 19.29
C GLU A 139 -14.59 9.79 18.78
N ILE A 140 -13.57 9.87 17.93
CA ILE A 140 -13.14 11.11 17.30
C ILE A 140 -13.43 11.02 15.81
N VAL A 141 -14.17 12.00 15.30
CA VAL A 141 -14.36 12.18 13.85
C VAL A 141 -13.46 13.31 13.40
N GLN A 142 -12.51 13.00 12.51
CA GLN A 142 -11.62 13.97 11.90
C GLN A 142 -12.10 14.27 10.47
N ASP A 143 -12.49 15.51 10.22
CA ASP A 143 -12.77 15.98 8.87
C ASP A 143 -11.47 16.24 8.11
N ILE A 144 -11.47 15.86 6.83
CA ILE A 144 -10.32 15.99 5.93
C ILE A 144 -10.75 16.50 4.55
N LEU A 145 -9.79 17.05 3.81
CA LEU A 145 -9.92 17.37 2.39
C LEU A 145 -9.13 16.35 1.57
N ILE A 146 -9.65 15.92 0.43
CA ILE A 146 -8.92 15.07 -0.51
C ILE A 146 -8.22 15.96 -1.52
N SER A 147 -6.90 15.80 -1.68
CA SER A 147 -6.12 16.59 -2.64
C SER A 147 -6.65 16.44 -4.08
N GLU A 148 -6.72 17.55 -4.82
CA GLU A 148 -7.02 17.57 -6.27
C GLU A 148 -5.97 16.81 -7.11
N ARG A 149 -4.77 16.62 -6.54
CA ARG A 149 -3.66 15.89 -7.17
C ARG A 149 -3.49 14.49 -6.61
N LEU A 150 -4.44 14.01 -5.81
CA LEU A 150 -4.36 12.66 -5.25
C LEU A 150 -4.27 11.64 -6.38
N LYS A 151 -3.39 10.66 -6.21
CA LYS A 151 -3.32 9.46 -7.04
C LYS A 151 -3.38 8.21 -6.17
N TYR A 152 -3.93 7.14 -6.73
CA TYR A 152 -3.88 5.80 -6.16
C TYR A 152 -2.55 5.15 -6.50
N LYS A 153 -1.66 5.03 -5.52
CA LYS A 153 -0.31 4.49 -5.71
C LYS A 153 -0.27 3.03 -5.28
N ILE A 154 -0.19 2.11 -6.25
CA ILE A 154 0.03 0.69 -5.96
C ILE A 154 1.51 0.44 -5.86
N VAL A 155 1.92 -0.10 -4.73
CA VAL A 155 3.32 -0.41 -4.45
C VAL A 155 3.46 -1.91 -4.29
N VAL A 156 4.02 -2.53 -5.32
CA VAL A 156 4.30 -3.95 -5.36
C VAL A 156 5.71 -4.20 -4.85
N TYR A 157 5.83 -4.96 -3.78
CA TYR A 157 7.11 -5.35 -3.20
C TYR A 157 7.95 -6.17 -4.19
N ASP A 158 7.37 -7.20 -4.82
CA ASP A 158 8.05 -8.08 -5.77
C ASP A 158 7.30 -8.21 -7.11
N GLY A 159 7.96 -7.94 -8.24
CA GLY A 159 7.41 -8.18 -9.58
C GLY A 159 7.37 -9.65 -10.02
N TRP A 160 7.87 -10.56 -9.19
CA TRP A 160 7.90 -11.99 -9.46
C TRP A 160 6.53 -12.65 -9.33
N ASN A 161 6.26 -13.65 -10.20
CA ASN A 161 5.02 -14.45 -10.38
C ASN A 161 4.15 -14.11 -11.59
N ILE A 162 4.56 -13.13 -12.40
CA ILE A 162 4.01 -12.92 -13.75
C ILE A 162 5.15 -12.86 -14.77
N SER A 163 4.82 -13.04 -16.06
CA SER A 163 5.82 -12.91 -17.12
C SER A 163 6.30 -11.46 -17.27
N ARG A 164 7.51 -11.25 -17.79
CA ARG A 164 8.04 -9.90 -18.09
C ARG A 164 7.17 -9.13 -19.07
N ASN A 165 6.60 -9.80 -20.07
CA ASN A 165 5.70 -9.19 -21.03
C ASN A 165 4.44 -8.69 -20.33
N GLN A 166 3.83 -9.53 -19.48
CA GLN A 166 2.67 -9.14 -18.70
C GLN A 166 2.98 -7.99 -17.73
N LEU A 167 4.16 -8.00 -17.09
CA LEU A 167 4.62 -6.89 -16.24
C LEU A 167 4.75 -5.59 -17.03
N ALA A 168 5.39 -5.63 -18.20
CA ALA A 168 5.57 -4.47 -19.07
C ALA A 168 4.22 -3.94 -19.57
N GLU A 169 3.31 -4.82 -19.98
CA GLU A 169 1.94 -4.45 -20.36
C GLU A 169 1.17 -3.80 -19.22
N ASN A 170 1.29 -4.32 -18.01
CA ASN A 170 0.65 -3.77 -16.82
C ASN A 170 1.17 -2.37 -16.48
N ILE A 171 2.49 -2.18 -16.52
CA ILE A 171 3.13 -0.87 -16.31
C ILE A 171 2.71 0.11 -17.41
N SER A 172 2.75 -0.33 -18.67
CA SER A 172 2.34 0.51 -19.80
C SER A 172 0.87 0.91 -19.68
N PHE A 173 -0.01 -0.02 -19.32
CA PHE A 173 -1.42 0.28 -19.12
C PHE A 173 -1.65 1.26 -17.96
N ALA A 174 -1.01 1.05 -16.81
CA ALA A 174 -1.10 1.97 -15.68
C ALA A 174 -0.67 3.39 -16.06
N SER A 175 0.36 3.55 -16.90
CA SER A 175 0.83 4.86 -17.37
C SER A 175 -0.16 5.62 -18.27
N THR A 176 -1.21 4.95 -18.77
CA THR A 176 -2.28 5.60 -19.55
C THR A 176 -3.41 6.17 -18.68
N LEU A 177 -3.39 5.89 -17.37
CA LEU A 177 -4.39 6.36 -16.42
C LEU A 177 -3.90 7.64 -15.72
N ASP A 178 -4.80 8.58 -15.49
CA ASP A 178 -4.44 9.89 -14.94
C ASP A 178 -4.21 9.85 -13.42
N ASN A 179 -4.96 9.00 -12.72
CA ASN A 179 -5.06 9.02 -11.26
C ASN A 179 -4.47 7.77 -10.60
N VAL A 180 -3.75 6.92 -11.33
CA VAL A 180 -3.17 5.67 -10.82
C VAL A 180 -1.69 5.60 -11.13
N GLU A 181 -0.90 5.09 -10.19
CA GLU A 181 0.52 4.80 -10.39
C GLU A 181 0.85 3.40 -9.89
N LEU A 182 1.68 2.68 -10.65
CA LEU A 182 2.12 1.33 -10.32
C LEU A 182 3.64 1.33 -10.13
N PHE A 183 4.09 1.01 -8.93
CA PHE A 183 5.49 0.91 -8.55
C PHE A 183 5.84 -0.54 -8.24
N VAL A 184 6.96 -1.02 -8.77
CA VAL A 184 7.50 -2.36 -8.47
C VAL A 184 8.88 -2.18 -7.87
N LEU A 185 9.02 -2.49 -6.58
CA LEU A 185 10.19 -2.17 -5.76
C LEU A 185 11.35 -3.13 -5.98
N LYS A 186 11.07 -4.41 -6.25
CA LYS A 186 12.08 -5.43 -6.58
C LYS A 186 11.79 -6.05 -7.94
N LEU A 187 12.83 -6.14 -8.76
CA LEU A 187 12.76 -6.76 -10.09
C LEU A 187 13.73 -7.92 -10.19
N TRP A 188 13.26 -9.01 -10.80
CA TRP A 188 14.10 -10.18 -11.09
C TRP A 188 15.06 -9.90 -12.26
N ASN A 189 16.36 -9.99 -11.98
CA ASN A 189 17.40 -9.91 -12.97
C ASN A 189 17.75 -11.32 -13.47
N GLU A 190 17.43 -11.60 -14.73
CA GLU A 190 17.70 -12.91 -15.35
C GLU A 190 19.18 -13.22 -15.55
N SER A 191 20.02 -12.19 -15.70
CA SER A 191 21.45 -12.36 -15.94
C SER A 191 22.18 -12.77 -14.68
N THR A 192 21.85 -12.15 -13.55
CA THR A 192 22.46 -12.44 -12.25
C THR A 192 21.69 -13.50 -11.46
N LYS A 193 20.44 -13.81 -11.85
CA LYS A 193 19.51 -14.67 -11.11
C LYS A 193 19.24 -14.16 -9.69
N GLU A 194 19.18 -12.84 -9.54
CA GLU A 194 18.99 -12.16 -8.27
C GLU A 194 17.92 -11.08 -8.37
N PHE A 195 17.31 -10.75 -7.24
CA PHE A 195 16.44 -9.59 -7.13
C PHE A 195 17.27 -8.31 -7.00
N THR A 196 16.90 -7.32 -7.79
CA THR A 196 17.52 -5.99 -7.76
C THR A 196 16.51 -4.96 -7.27
N ILE A 197 16.99 -4.02 -6.47
CA ILE A 197 16.18 -2.89 -5.98
C ILE A 197 15.95 -1.92 -7.14
N ASN A 198 14.68 -1.60 -7.38
CA ASN A 198 14.28 -0.60 -8.37
C ASN A 198 14.36 0.80 -7.76
N GLN A 199 15.56 1.37 -7.77
CA GLN A 199 15.84 2.70 -7.22
C GLN A 199 14.88 3.78 -7.75
N LYS A 200 14.57 3.74 -9.07
CA LYS A 200 13.66 4.70 -9.71
C LYS A 200 12.24 4.62 -9.15
N ALA A 201 11.75 3.41 -8.84
CA ALA A 201 10.42 3.25 -8.25
C ALA A 201 10.37 3.83 -6.85
N PHE A 202 11.40 3.61 -6.03
CA PHE A 202 11.47 4.19 -4.69
C PHE A 202 11.56 5.72 -4.70
N ASP A 203 12.38 6.28 -5.59
CA ASP A 203 12.56 7.73 -5.67
C ASP A 203 11.32 8.48 -6.15
N ALA A 204 10.39 7.78 -6.82
CA ALA A 204 9.12 8.33 -7.30
C ALA A 204 7.97 8.24 -6.28
N LEU A 205 8.17 7.66 -5.09
CA LEU A 205 7.08 7.47 -4.11
C LEU A 205 6.65 8.76 -3.41
N TYR A 206 7.57 9.70 -3.22
CA TYR A 206 7.41 10.90 -2.38
C TYR A 206 7.66 12.19 -3.17
#